data_AF-A0A1B2ETY4-F1
#
_entry.id   AF-A0A1B2ETY4-F1
#
_cell.length_a   1.000
_cell.length_b   1.000
_cell.length_c   1.000
_cell.angle_alpha   90.00
_cell.angle_beta   90.00
_cell.angle_gamma   90.00
#
_symmetry.space_group_name_H-M   'P 1'
#
loop_
_entity.id
_entity.type
_entity.pdbx_description
1 polymer ?
#
loop_
_entity_poly.entity_id
_entity_poly.type
_entity_poly.pdbx_seq_one_letter_code
_entity_poly.pdbx_strand_id
1 'polypeptide(L)' 'MDHRFQIGQLVRPREKLLENAGIYEILRQLPSGPDGEPLYRIKAASGPVQRIVREADLLPA' A
#
# COMPACT_ATOMS: atom_id res chain seq x y z
N MET A 1 1.99 16.81 -1.88
CA MET A 1 2.12 15.72 -0.91
C MET A 1 3.27 14.87 -1.34
N ASP A 2 4.15 14.52 -0.41
CA ASP A 2 5.29 13.67 -0.68
C ASP A 2 4.92 12.24 -0.28
N HIS A 3 4.90 11.33 -1.24
CA HIS A 3 4.59 9.92 -1.01
C HIS A 3 5.86 9.20 -0.57
N ARG A 4 5.83 8.53 0.58
CA ARG A 4 7.00 7.75 1.05
C ARG A 4 7.33 6.57 0.15
N PHE A 5 6.31 5.92 -0.41
CA PHE A 5 6.48 4.73 -1.24
C PHE A 5 6.32 5.05 -2.71
N GLN A 6 7.18 4.47 -3.55
CA GLN A 6 7.18 4.71 -5.00
C GLN A 6 6.46 3.60 -5.76
N ILE A 7 5.97 3.90 -6.97
CA ILE A 7 5.38 2.90 -7.86
C ILE A 7 6.41 1.82 -8.19
N GLY A 8 6.00 0.55 -8.15
CA GLY A 8 6.87 -0.61 -8.33
C GLY A 8 7.58 -1.07 -7.04
N GLN A 9 7.50 -0.29 -5.95
CA GLN A 9 8.11 -0.67 -4.69
C GLN A 9 7.36 -1.82 -4.02
N LEU A 10 8.11 -2.75 -3.42
CA LEU A 10 7.58 -3.83 -2.62
C LEU A 10 7.36 -3.37 -1.17
N VAL A 11 6.18 -3.67 -0.64
CA VAL A 11 5.73 -3.30 0.71
C VAL A 11 5.03 -4.47 1.40
N ARG A 12 4.96 -4.40 2.72
CA ARG A 12 4.17 -5.29 3.56
C ARG A 12 3.09 -4.49 4.30
N PRO A 13 1.82 -4.89 4.23
CA PRO A 13 0.79 -4.40 5.12
C PRO A 13 1.15 -4.76 6.56
N ARG A 14 0.83 -3.88 7.50
CA ARG A 14 0.91 -4.21 8.93
C ARG A 14 -0.03 -5.38 9.25
N GLU A 15 0.39 -6.30 10.12
CA GLU A 15 -0.26 -7.60 10.40
C GLU A 15 -1.76 -7.52 10.73
N LYS A 16 -2.25 -6.37 11.23
CA LYS A 16 -3.66 -6.17 11.56
C LYS A 16 -4.54 -5.75 10.38
N LEU A 17 -3.96 -5.38 9.24
CA LEU A 17 -4.70 -4.81 8.12
C LEU A 17 -5.25 -5.88 7.17
N LEU A 18 -4.48 -6.93 6.89
CA LEU A 18 -4.81 -7.97 5.94
C LEU A 18 -4.49 -9.33 6.56
N GLU A 19 -5.42 -10.28 6.45
CA GLU A 19 -5.24 -11.68 6.90
C GLU A 19 -4.00 -12.35 6.26
N ASN A 20 -3.51 -11.80 5.15
CA ASN A 20 -2.29 -12.24 4.48
C ASN A 20 -1.21 -11.16 4.58
N ALA A 21 -0.23 -11.34 5.49
CA ALA A 21 0.99 -10.54 5.65
C ALA A 21 2.02 -10.77 4.52
N GLY A 22 1.53 -10.95 3.29
CA GLY A 22 2.37 -11.17 2.11
C GLY A 22 3.07 -9.90 1.61
N ILE A 23 3.90 -10.05 0.59
CA ILE A 23 4.52 -8.93 -0.12
C ILE A 23 3.56 -8.42 -1.20
N TYR A 24 3.44 -7.09 -1.27
CA TYR A 24 2.61 -6.37 -2.22
C TYR A 24 3.46 -5.37 -2.98
N GLU A 25 3.02 -5.01 -4.18
CA GLU A 25 3.63 -3.97 -5.00
C GLU A 25 2.76 -2.71 -5.00
N ILE A 26 3.38 -1.53 -4.90
CA ILE A 26 2.71 -0.25 -5.14
C ILE A 26 2.42 -0.09 -6.64
N LEU A 27 1.14 -0.08 -7.02
CA LEU A 27 0.73 0.14 -8.41
C LEU A 27 0.45 1.61 -8.72
N ARG A 28 0.01 2.39 -7.73
CA ARG A 28 -0.35 3.80 -7.92
C ARG A 28 -0.31 4.57 -6.60
N GLN A 29 0.27 5.77 -6.66
CA GLN A 29 0.10 6.83 -5.66
C GLN A 29 -1.21 7.57 -5.91
N LEU A 30 -2.03 7.71 -4.90
CA LEU A 30 -3.33 8.38 -4.98
C LEU A 30 -3.30 9.68 -4.17
N PRO A 31 -4.12 10.68 -4.54
CA PRO A 31 -4.32 11.85 -3.68
C PRO A 31 -4.68 11.42 -2.26
N SER A 32 -4.23 12.17 -1.27
CA SER A 32 -4.54 11.86 0.11
C SER A 32 -6.04 11.88 0.40
N GLY A 33 -6.42 11.11 1.42
CA GLY A 33 -7.78 11.10 1.96
C GLY A 33 -8.17 12.42 2.64
N PRO A 34 -9.41 12.50 3.19
CA PRO A 34 -9.91 13.67 3.90
C PRO A 34 -9.07 14.11 5.11
N ASP A 35 -8.28 13.19 5.66
CA ASP A 35 -7.33 13.38 6.76
C ASP A 35 -5.94 13.86 6.29
N GLY A 36 -5.72 14.00 4.99
CA GLY A 36 -4.43 14.35 4.41
C GLY A 36 -3.45 13.18 4.33
N GLU A 37 -3.87 11.95 4.66
CA GLU A 37 -2.99 10.78 4.63
C GLU A 37 -2.82 10.24 3.19
N PRO A 38 -1.56 10.06 2.70
CA PRO A 38 -1.32 9.52 1.36
C PRO A 38 -1.89 8.11 1.18
N LEU A 39 -2.57 7.89 0.06
CA LEU A 39 -3.18 6.62 -0.27
C LEU A 39 -2.42 5.92 -1.38
N TYR A 40 -2.44 4.59 -1.36
CA TYR A 40 -1.77 3.74 -2.33
C TYR A 40 -2.70 2.65 -2.83
N ARG A 41 -2.62 2.36 -4.12
CA ARG A 41 -3.17 1.13 -4.67
C ARG A 41 -2.08 0.06 -4.69
N ILE A 42 -2.32 -1.05 -4.03
CA ILE A 42 -1.38 -2.18 -3.92
C ILE A 42 -1.95 -3.46 -4.52
N LYS A 43 -1.09 -4.38 -4.91
CA LYS A 43 -1.47 -5.72 -5.40
C LYS A 43 -0.57 -6.79 -4.79
N ALA A 44 -1.14 -7.91 -4.38
CA ALA A 44 -0.37 -9.06 -3.92
C ALA A 44 0.41 -9.69 -5.10
N ALA A 45 1.63 -10.17 -4.85
CA ALA A 45 2.42 -10.86 -5.87
C ALA A 45 1.69 -12.08 -6.46
N SER A 46 0.92 -12.80 -5.63
CA SER A 46 0.28 -14.08 -5.95
C SER A 46 -1.24 -13.99 -6.20
N GLY A 47 -1.80 -12.82 -6.50
CA GLY A 47 -3.23 -12.72 -6.77
C GLY A 47 -3.67 -11.52 -7.61
N PRO A 48 -4.88 -11.56 -8.20
CA PRO A 48 -5.40 -10.46 -8.99
C PRO A 48 -5.94 -9.31 -8.12
N VAL A 49 -6.10 -9.53 -6.82
CA VAL A 49 -6.76 -8.59 -5.91
C VAL A 49 -5.88 -7.37 -5.68
N GLN A 50 -6.46 -6.20 -5.95
CA GLN A 50 -5.88 -4.90 -5.64
C GLN A 50 -6.60 -4.29 -4.45
N ARG A 51 -5.88 -3.52 -3.63
CA ARG A 51 -6.43 -2.84 -2.46
C ARG A 51 -5.97 -1.40 -2.41
N ILE A 52 -6.77 -0.56 -1.77
CA ILE A 52 -6.37 0.81 -1.42
C ILE A 52 -6.03 0.81 0.06
N VAL A 53 -4.86 1.31 0.40
CA VAL A 53 -4.34 1.37 1.77
C VAL A 53 -3.72 2.72 2.03
N ARG A 54 -3.61 3.08 3.31
CA ARG A 54 -2.97 4.31 3.75
C ARG A 54 -1.47 4.12 3.95
N GLU A 55 -0.70 5.21 3.90
CA GLU A 55 0.75 5.15 4.13
C GLU A 55 1.12 4.52 5.48
N ALA A 56 0.38 4.88 6.55
CA ALA A 56 0.68 4.38 7.89
C ALA A 56 0.42 2.88 8.07
N ASP A 57 -0.33 2.27 7.15
CA ASP A 57 -0.65 0.84 7.17
C ASP A 57 0.40 -0.01 6.44
N LEU A 58 1.42 0.62 5.84
CA LEU A 58 2.46 -0.04 5.06
C LEU A 58 3.84 0.03 5.75
N LEU A 59 4.64 -1.00 5.49
CA LEU A 59 6.05 -1.09 5.84
C LEU A 59 6.85 -1.45 4.56
N PRO A 60 8.12 -1.01 4.42
CA PRO A 60 9.01 -1.57 3.40
C PRO A 60 9.08 -3.10 3.51
N ALA A 61 9.09 -3.80 2.36
CA ALA A 61 9.13 -5.27 2.33
C ALA A 61 10.49 -5.88 2.67
#